data_AF-A0A7C7NCE9-F1
#
_entry.id   AF-A0A7C7NCE9-F1
#
_cell.length_a   1.000
_cell.length_b   1.000
_cell.length_c   1.000
_cell.angle_alpha   90.00
_cell.angle_beta   90.00
_cell.angle_gamma   90.00
#
_symmetry.space_group_name_H-M   'P 1'
#
loop_
_entity.id
_entity.type
_entity.pdbx_description
1 polymer ?
#
loop_
_entity_poly.entity_id
_entity_poly.type
_entity_poly.pdbx_seq_one_letter_code
_entity_poly.pdbx_strand_id
1 'polypeptide(L)'
;MKLLSIEPTPNPNSMKINLDETLGPGVSYTFIQKDTANYPEYVQKTMAIPGVDSIFQMNDFMAIQRLPNADWGTILGSVRMVLEGEARTSQTAIEEHAALNEHFGEVHIFMQVFRRIPMLVKVSNGIDEQRFALPQRFQEATSQASPASDNMLMERQWEPLGIRYGTFDQVGEVVAEEIDATYDDKRLQRLVDGAFHYHPDQKLEPRLSEDELNEKIHSTDWRHRFAALSQIGANPQNVDLFITLSKDSKMNIRRLCVVYFGLIQGEKVFHPICEALKDDAVGVRRAAGDALTDLGDSRATASMIVTLKDSNKLVRWRAARFLYEQGDESALPALHEAANDPHFEVRMQIRQTIERIESGGKAQGTVWQQMTQQSNEKMD
;
A
#
# COMPACT_ATOMS: atom_id res chain seq x y z
N MET A 1 -22.30 12.31 25.11
CA MET A 1 -21.85 11.50 23.98
C MET A 1 -20.62 10.72 24.39
N LYS A 2 -20.64 9.39 24.25
CA LYS A 2 -19.58 8.45 24.59
C LYS A 2 -19.24 7.60 23.38
N LEU A 3 -18.00 7.15 23.31
CA LEU A 3 -17.51 6.22 22.29
C LEU A 3 -17.91 4.80 22.68
N LEU A 4 -18.62 4.10 21.79
CA LEU A 4 -19.00 2.68 21.96
C LEU A 4 -17.98 1.74 21.31
N SER A 5 -17.64 1.98 20.06
CA SER A 5 -16.67 1.18 19.30
C SER A 5 -16.06 1.96 18.15
N ILE A 6 -14.96 1.45 17.59
CA ILE A 6 -14.24 2.05 16.46
C ILE A 6 -14.11 0.98 15.37
N GLU A 7 -14.57 1.30 14.18
CA GLU A 7 -14.58 0.45 12.99
C GLU A 7 -13.73 1.08 11.89
N PRO A 8 -12.87 0.30 11.21
CA PRO A 8 -12.15 0.78 10.05
C PRO A 8 -13.12 0.88 8.89
N THR A 9 -12.95 1.88 8.02
CA THR A 9 -13.70 1.96 6.78
C THR A 9 -12.86 1.41 5.62
N PRO A 10 -13.46 1.12 4.45
CA PRO A 10 -12.70 0.76 3.25
C PRO A 10 -11.66 1.81 2.85
N ASN A 11 -11.84 3.07 3.26
CA ASN A 11 -10.85 4.12 3.11
C ASN A 11 -9.88 4.12 4.31
N PRO A 12 -8.56 3.88 4.11
CA PRO A 12 -7.57 3.83 5.18
C PRO A 12 -7.38 5.17 5.92
N ASN A 13 -7.85 6.26 5.31
CA ASN A 13 -7.83 7.60 5.91
C ASN A 13 -9.14 7.93 6.63
N SER A 14 -10.05 6.97 6.78
CA SER A 14 -11.32 7.17 7.46
C SER A 14 -11.58 6.06 8.49
N MET A 15 -11.93 6.45 9.71
CA MET A 15 -12.40 5.55 10.75
C MET A 15 -13.77 5.97 11.23
N LYS A 16 -14.64 4.97 11.37
CA LYS A 16 -15.98 5.11 11.91
C LYS A 16 -15.94 4.91 13.42
N ILE A 17 -16.54 5.82 14.16
CA ILE A 17 -16.67 5.80 15.60
C ILE A 17 -18.15 5.73 15.92
N ASN A 18 -18.58 4.65 16.55
CA ASN A 18 -19.96 4.49 16.99
C ASN A 18 -20.13 5.16 18.36
N LEU A 19 -21.27 5.81 18.55
CA LEU A 19 -21.58 6.70 19.66
C LEU A 19 -22.85 6.24 20.37
N ASP A 20 -23.00 6.60 21.66
CA ASP A 20 -24.19 6.29 22.46
C ASP A 20 -25.39 7.21 22.19
N GLU A 21 -25.21 8.24 21.37
CA GLU A 21 -26.22 9.23 20.99
C GLU A 21 -26.49 9.17 19.49
N THR A 22 -27.77 9.17 19.12
CA THR A 22 -28.22 9.14 17.73
C THR A 22 -28.76 10.51 17.31
N LEU A 23 -28.32 11.02 16.16
CA LEU A 23 -28.91 12.17 15.49
C LEU A 23 -30.33 11.87 15.01
N GLY A 24 -31.15 12.92 14.83
CA GLY A 24 -32.52 12.76 14.34
C GLY A 24 -32.59 12.06 12.97
N PRO A 25 -33.72 11.39 12.63
CA PRO A 25 -33.86 10.67 11.37
C PRO A 25 -33.59 11.56 10.16
N GLY A 26 -32.68 11.13 9.28
CA GLY A 26 -32.32 11.87 8.06
C GLY A 26 -31.41 13.08 8.27
N VAL A 27 -30.88 13.28 9.48
CA VAL A 27 -29.92 14.35 9.78
C VAL A 27 -28.50 13.83 9.62
N SER A 28 -27.69 14.54 8.82
CA SER A 28 -26.24 14.32 8.73
C SER A 28 -25.51 15.66 8.73
N TYR A 29 -24.29 15.65 9.24
CA TYR A 29 -23.40 16.80 9.27
C TYR A 29 -22.04 16.44 8.69
N THR A 30 -21.48 17.35 7.90
CA THR A 30 -20.08 17.29 7.47
C THR A 30 -19.36 18.52 7.98
N PHE A 31 -18.31 18.31 8.75
CA PHE A 31 -17.48 19.34 9.34
C PHE A 31 -16.11 19.31 8.66
N ILE A 32 -15.64 20.47 8.22
CA ILE A 32 -14.35 20.64 7.54
C ILE A 32 -13.55 21.72 8.26
N GLN A 33 -12.25 21.85 7.99
CA GLN A 33 -11.37 22.82 8.69
C GLN A 33 -11.73 24.31 8.51
N LYS A 34 -12.85 24.63 7.85
CA LYS A 34 -13.31 25.99 7.57
C LYS A 34 -14.43 26.40 8.52
N ASP A 35 -14.29 27.56 9.15
CA ASP A 35 -15.31 28.20 10.00
C ASP A 35 -15.78 27.33 11.19
N THR A 36 -14.81 26.75 11.93
CA THR A 36 -15.06 25.80 13.04
C THR A 36 -15.76 26.39 14.27
N ALA A 37 -15.81 27.72 14.41
CA ALA A 37 -16.32 28.41 15.61
C ALA A 37 -17.80 28.12 15.94
N ASN A 38 -18.60 27.70 14.95
CA ASN A 38 -20.03 27.41 15.12
C ASN A 38 -20.34 25.92 15.31
N TYR A 39 -19.33 25.04 15.33
CA TYR A 39 -19.55 23.60 15.48
C TYR A 39 -19.87 23.24 16.94
N PRO A 40 -20.50 22.08 17.21
CA PRO A 40 -20.64 21.59 18.57
C PRO A 40 -19.27 21.46 19.26
N GLU A 41 -19.19 21.68 20.58
CA GLU A 41 -17.91 21.75 21.31
C GLU A 41 -17.03 20.51 21.12
N TYR A 42 -17.62 19.31 21.13
CA TYR A 42 -16.89 18.06 20.88
C TYR A 42 -16.34 17.99 19.45
N VAL A 43 -17.08 18.51 18.45
CA VAL A 43 -16.62 18.58 17.06
C VAL A 43 -15.49 19.60 16.94
N GLN A 44 -15.59 20.77 17.60
CA GLN A 44 -14.52 21.76 17.61
C GLN A 44 -13.23 21.17 18.18
N LYS A 45 -13.33 20.49 19.33
CA LYS A 45 -12.19 19.84 19.97
C LYS A 45 -11.62 18.72 19.12
N THR A 46 -12.47 17.91 18.48
CA THR A 46 -12.02 16.83 17.59
C THR A 46 -11.36 17.36 16.31
N MET A 47 -11.93 18.41 15.70
CA MET A 47 -11.34 19.08 14.51
C MET A 47 -10.02 19.78 14.83
N ALA A 48 -9.80 20.18 16.10
CA ALA A 48 -8.54 20.77 16.55
C ALA A 48 -7.43 19.73 16.80
N ILE A 49 -7.75 18.43 16.78
CA ILE A 49 -6.76 17.37 16.90
C ILE A 49 -5.85 17.41 15.66
N PRO A 50 -4.52 17.54 15.83
CA PRO A 50 -3.59 17.56 14.71
C PRO A 50 -3.78 16.33 13.82
N GLY A 51 -4.02 16.58 12.53
CA GLY A 51 -4.17 15.53 11.55
C GLY A 51 -5.61 15.08 11.25
N VAL A 52 -6.62 15.63 11.94
CA VAL A 52 -8.01 15.49 11.51
C VAL A 52 -8.30 16.46 10.36
N ASP A 53 -8.78 15.92 9.24
CA ASP A 53 -9.12 16.67 8.03
C ASP A 53 -10.60 17.07 8.02
N SER A 54 -11.47 16.09 8.21
CA SER A 54 -12.91 16.30 8.24
C SER A 54 -13.62 15.29 9.13
N ILE A 55 -14.85 15.60 9.50
CA ILE A 55 -15.72 14.75 10.30
C ILE A 55 -17.07 14.67 9.61
N PHE A 56 -17.53 13.46 9.32
CA PHE A 56 -18.89 13.20 8.89
C PHE A 56 -19.66 12.54 10.04
N GLN A 57 -20.84 13.02 10.37
CA GLN A 57 -21.67 12.45 11.43
C GLN A 57 -23.08 12.17 10.92
N MET A 58 -23.58 10.97 11.17
CA MET A 58 -24.91 10.54 10.77
C MET A 58 -25.40 9.45 11.72
N ASN A 59 -26.69 9.48 12.06
CA ASN A 59 -27.29 8.54 13.00
C ASN A 59 -26.46 8.49 14.31
N ASP A 60 -26.03 7.29 14.71
CA ASP A 60 -25.26 6.96 15.91
C ASP A 60 -23.75 6.83 15.66
N PHE A 61 -23.23 7.34 14.53
CA PHE A 61 -21.80 7.26 14.25
C PHE A 61 -21.20 8.56 13.70
N MET A 62 -19.89 8.64 13.85
CA MET A 62 -19.03 9.68 13.29
C MET A 62 -17.89 9.03 12.50
N ALA A 63 -17.77 9.34 11.22
CA ALA A 63 -16.58 9.03 10.44
C ALA A 63 -15.60 10.20 10.53
N ILE A 64 -14.45 9.97 11.15
CA ILE A 64 -13.34 10.91 11.13
C ILE A 64 -12.52 10.60 9.88
N GLN A 65 -12.22 11.62 9.09
CA GLN A 65 -11.18 11.56 8.09
C GLN A 65 -9.93 12.22 8.63
N ARG A 66 -8.83 11.50 8.52
CA ARG A 66 -7.52 12.02 8.81
C ARG A 66 -6.85 12.52 7.53
N LEU A 67 -5.92 13.45 7.68
CA LEU A 67 -4.91 13.69 6.67
C LEU A 67 -4.17 12.36 6.41
N PRO A 68 -3.76 12.06 5.16
CA PRO A 68 -3.21 10.74 4.78
C PRO A 68 -2.06 10.23 5.65
N ASN A 69 -1.36 11.15 6.30
CA ASN A 69 -0.14 10.96 7.06
C ASN A 69 -0.32 11.08 8.59
N ALA A 70 -1.51 11.44 9.06
CA ALA A 70 -1.76 11.72 10.47
C ALA A 70 -1.96 10.44 11.29
N ASP A 71 -1.41 10.38 12.50
CA ASP A 71 -1.44 9.15 13.28
C ASP A 71 -2.85 8.84 13.83
N TRP A 72 -3.39 7.67 13.45
CA TRP A 72 -4.68 7.21 13.95
C TRP A 72 -4.64 6.98 15.46
N GLY A 73 -3.50 6.58 16.04
CA GLY A 73 -3.39 6.43 17.48
C GLY A 73 -3.60 7.71 18.26
N THR A 74 -2.88 8.74 17.86
CA THR A 74 -2.94 10.10 18.40
C THR A 74 -4.33 10.67 18.19
N ILE A 75 -4.89 10.50 16.99
CA ILE A 75 -6.25 10.95 16.68
C ILE A 75 -7.26 10.22 17.58
N LEU A 76 -7.30 8.89 17.57
CA LEU A 76 -8.29 8.13 18.34
C LEU A 76 -8.13 8.29 19.85
N GLY A 77 -6.90 8.39 20.36
CA GLY A 77 -6.65 8.66 21.78
C GLY A 77 -7.14 10.04 22.19
N SER A 78 -6.85 11.05 21.37
CA SER A 78 -7.35 12.42 21.60
C SER A 78 -8.86 12.50 21.45
N VAL A 79 -9.45 11.82 20.45
CA VAL A 79 -10.91 11.72 20.26
C VAL A 79 -11.56 11.07 21.48
N ARG A 80 -10.98 10.00 22.00
CA ARG A 80 -11.45 9.35 23.22
C ARG A 80 -11.43 10.33 24.40
N MET A 81 -10.36 11.10 24.58
CA MET A 81 -10.30 12.13 25.62
C MET A 81 -11.38 13.21 25.43
N VAL A 82 -11.64 13.63 24.19
CA VAL A 82 -12.67 14.63 23.87
C VAL A 82 -14.07 14.12 24.18
N LEU A 83 -14.37 12.86 23.87
CA LEU A 83 -15.70 12.27 24.04
C LEU A 83 -15.95 11.74 25.47
N GLU A 84 -14.95 11.16 26.13
CA GLU A 84 -15.11 10.48 27.44
C GLU A 84 -14.59 11.30 28.63
N GLY A 85 -13.80 12.35 28.40
CA GLY A 85 -13.18 13.18 29.44
C GLY A 85 -11.94 12.56 30.11
N GLU A 86 -11.21 13.34 30.92
CA GLU A 86 -9.90 12.96 31.53
C GLU A 86 -9.94 11.78 32.52
N ALA A 87 -11.12 11.23 32.84
CA ALA A 87 -11.31 10.33 33.99
C ALA A 87 -10.90 8.86 33.78
N ARG A 88 -10.25 8.50 32.66
CA ARG A 88 -9.72 7.14 32.42
C ARG A 88 -8.31 7.15 31.83
N THR A 89 -7.38 7.82 32.48
CA THR A 89 -5.95 7.57 32.29
C THR A 89 -5.52 6.39 33.16
N SER A 90 -5.88 5.17 32.77
CA SER A 90 -5.21 3.97 33.26
C SER A 90 -3.86 3.80 32.53
N GLN A 91 -2.86 3.22 33.19
CA GLN A 91 -1.54 2.88 32.61
C GLN A 91 -1.61 2.21 31.21
N THR A 92 -2.73 1.51 30.93
CA THR A 92 -3.09 0.96 29.62
C THR A 92 -3.12 1.98 28.49
N ALA A 93 -3.58 3.22 28.71
CA ALA A 93 -3.65 4.25 27.68
C ALA A 93 -2.27 4.82 27.32
N ILE A 94 -1.32 4.81 28.26
CA ILE A 94 0.07 5.28 28.06
C ILE A 94 0.90 4.22 27.33
N GLU A 95 0.69 2.93 27.65
CA GLU A 95 1.29 1.81 26.91
C GLU A 95 0.71 1.67 25.50
N GLU A 96 -0.59 1.94 25.31
CA GLU A 96 -1.20 2.04 23.98
C GLU A 96 -0.66 3.25 23.20
N HIS A 97 -0.51 4.43 23.81
CA HIS A 97 0.08 5.62 23.17
C HIS A 97 1.52 5.45 22.69
N ALA A 98 2.35 4.67 23.41
CA ALA A 98 3.73 4.41 22.98
C ALA A 98 3.81 3.41 21.80
N ALA A 99 2.90 2.44 21.74
CA ALA A 99 2.78 1.45 20.66
C ALA A 99 2.12 2.01 19.38
N LEU A 100 1.53 3.19 19.45
CA LEU A 100 0.84 3.91 18.37
C LEU A 100 1.77 4.77 17.49
N ASN A 101 3.00 5.03 17.93
CA ASN A 101 3.95 5.90 17.22
C ASN A 101 4.65 5.24 16.03
N GLU A 102 4.26 4.03 15.64
CA GLU A 102 5.03 3.19 14.73
C GLU A 102 4.36 3.10 13.35
N HIS A 103 4.47 4.16 12.54
CA HIS A 103 4.08 4.15 11.12
C HIS A 103 4.35 2.77 10.50
N PHE A 104 3.41 2.23 9.72
CA PHE A 104 3.58 0.99 8.95
C PHE A 104 4.73 1.04 7.91
N GLY A 105 5.55 2.09 7.93
CA GLY A 105 6.56 2.37 6.93
C GLY A 105 5.96 2.61 5.55
N GLU A 106 4.65 2.91 5.46
CA GLU A 106 4.00 3.21 4.19
C GLU A 106 4.55 4.50 3.62
N VAL A 107 5.05 4.43 2.38
CA VAL A 107 5.62 5.57 1.67
C VAL A 107 5.15 5.57 0.23
N HIS A 108 4.84 6.75 -0.27
CA HIS A 108 4.52 7.02 -1.66
C HIS A 108 5.79 7.31 -2.44
N ILE A 109 5.87 6.69 -3.61
CA ILE A 109 7.03 6.78 -4.50
C ILE A 109 6.66 7.60 -5.73
N PHE A 110 7.50 8.58 -6.03
CA PHE A 110 7.39 9.39 -7.23
C PHE A 110 8.72 9.40 -7.96
N MET A 111 8.67 9.34 -9.28
CA MET A 111 9.82 9.54 -10.15
C MET A 111 9.71 10.91 -10.79
N GLN A 112 10.75 11.73 -10.66
CA GLN A 112 10.83 12.96 -11.43
C GLN A 112 11.35 12.63 -12.83
N VAL A 113 10.67 13.12 -13.85
CA VAL A 113 11.04 12.93 -15.25
C VAL A 113 11.17 14.27 -15.98
N PHE A 114 12.05 14.32 -16.97
CA PHE A 114 12.11 15.38 -17.97
C PHE A 114 12.05 14.74 -19.36
N ARG A 115 10.99 15.02 -20.14
CA ARG A 115 10.76 14.39 -21.46
C ARG A 115 11.01 12.87 -21.44
N ARG A 116 10.46 12.20 -20.41
CA ARG A 116 10.59 10.75 -20.11
C ARG A 116 11.95 10.27 -19.61
N ILE A 117 12.95 11.13 -19.50
CA ILE A 117 14.25 10.79 -18.89
C ILE A 117 14.08 10.86 -17.37
N PRO A 118 14.27 9.74 -16.64
CA PRO A 118 14.25 9.76 -15.18
C PRO A 118 15.37 10.61 -14.61
N MET A 119 15.09 11.35 -13.53
CA MET A 119 16.07 12.24 -12.90
C MET A 119 16.38 11.82 -11.46
N LEU A 120 15.34 11.63 -10.65
CA LEU A 120 15.46 11.27 -9.24
C LEU A 120 14.19 10.60 -8.75
N VAL A 121 14.30 9.92 -7.61
CA VAL A 121 13.18 9.32 -6.88
C VAL A 121 12.87 10.19 -5.68
N LYS A 122 11.59 10.41 -5.43
CA LYS A 122 11.08 10.97 -4.18
C LYS A 122 10.31 9.91 -3.42
N VAL A 123 10.68 9.72 -2.17
CA VAL A 123 9.97 8.92 -1.19
C VAL A 123 9.29 9.88 -0.23
N SER A 124 7.99 9.74 -0.01
CA SER A 124 7.26 10.61 0.90
C SER A 124 6.19 9.85 1.68
N ASN A 125 6.05 10.16 2.96
CA ASN A 125 4.93 9.72 3.80
C ASN A 125 3.83 10.78 3.87
N GLY A 126 3.91 11.86 3.07
CA GLY A 126 3.01 13.01 3.07
C GLY A 126 3.40 14.15 4.02
N ILE A 127 4.26 13.92 5.03
CA ILE A 127 4.84 14.97 5.90
C ILE A 127 6.27 15.25 5.45
N ASP A 128 7.07 14.20 5.46
CA ASP A 128 8.47 14.22 5.11
C ASP A 128 8.64 13.74 3.66
N GLU A 129 9.66 14.28 3.00
CA GLU A 129 10.13 13.79 1.73
C GLU A 129 11.64 13.64 1.72
N GLN A 130 12.12 12.54 1.14
CA GLN A 130 13.53 12.33 0.86
C GLN A 130 13.71 12.06 -0.62
N ARG A 131 14.77 12.63 -1.18
CA ARG A 131 15.09 12.52 -2.60
C ARG A 131 16.35 11.68 -2.76
N PHE A 132 16.26 10.72 -3.68
CA PHE A 132 17.33 9.80 -4.03
C PHE A 132 17.75 10.08 -5.47
N ALA A 133 19.00 10.49 -5.65
CA ALA A 133 19.54 10.73 -6.98
C ALA A 133 19.71 9.39 -7.71
N LEU A 134 19.40 9.38 -9.00
CA LEU A 134 19.79 8.27 -9.87
C LEU A 134 21.29 8.37 -10.23
N PRO A 135 21.91 7.27 -10.70
CA PRO A 135 23.32 7.28 -11.12
C PRO A 135 23.64 8.39 -12.12
N GLN A 136 24.91 8.82 -12.14
CA GLN A 136 25.38 9.98 -12.91
C GLN A 136 24.94 9.99 -14.39
N ARG A 137 24.85 8.81 -15.04
CA ARG A 137 24.39 8.67 -16.43
C ARG A 137 23.00 9.26 -16.70
N PHE A 138 22.10 9.29 -15.72
CA PHE A 138 20.78 9.91 -15.86
C PHE A 138 20.86 11.45 -15.88
N GLN A 139 21.78 12.02 -15.10
CA GLN A 139 22.05 13.46 -15.10
C GLN A 139 22.69 13.89 -16.43
N GLU A 140 23.62 13.08 -16.94
CA GLU A 140 24.24 13.29 -18.26
C GLU A 140 23.21 13.22 -19.38
N ALA A 141 22.32 12.21 -19.37
CA ALA A 141 21.23 12.10 -20.34
C ALA A 141 20.29 13.32 -20.29
N THR A 142 19.92 13.75 -19.07
CA THR A 142 19.09 14.96 -18.90
C THR A 142 19.80 16.21 -19.40
N SER A 143 21.10 16.35 -19.14
CA SER A 143 21.90 17.47 -19.62
C SER A 143 21.98 17.50 -21.15
N GLN A 144 22.14 16.35 -21.80
CA GLN A 144 22.16 16.23 -23.27
C GLN A 144 20.81 16.57 -23.89
N ALA A 145 19.70 16.23 -23.23
CA ALA A 145 18.35 16.54 -23.68
C ALA A 145 17.91 17.98 -23.37
N SER A 146 18.57 18.67 -22.44
CA SER A 146 18.19 20.02 -22.02
C SER A 146 18.04 21.05 -23.15
N PRO A 147 18.86 21.05 -24.23
CA PRO A 147 18.69 22.00 -25.34
C PRO A 147 17.40 21.81 -26.15
N ALA A 148 16.69 20.69 -25.96
CA ALA A 148 15.40 20.45 -26.60
C ALA A 148 14.23 21.24 -25.97
N SER A 149 14.48 21.95 -24.86
CA SER A 149 13.49 22.71 -24.10
C SER A 149 13.93 24.15 -23.88
N ASP A 150 13.02 25.10 -24.10
CA ASP A 150 13.23 26.51 -23.76
C ASP A 150 13.29 26.73 -22.24
N ASN A 151 12.62 25.87 -21.47
CA ASN A 151 12.60 25.93 -20.01
C ASN A 151 12.40 24.55 -19.38
N MET A 152 13.50 23.78 -19.32
CA MET A 152 13.53 22.44 -18.74
C MET A 152 12.94 22.40 -17.32
N LEU A 153 13.09 23.47 -16.54
CA LEU A 153 12.63 23.48 -15.15
C LEU A 153 11.11 23.36 -15.04
N MET A 154 10.37 23.93 -16.01
CA MET A 154 8.91 23.95 -16.06
C MET A 154 8.31 22.70 -16.72
N GLU A 155 9.09 21.97 -17.52
CA GLU A 155 8.65 20.75 -18.20
C GLU A 155 8.81 19.47 -17.35
N ARG A 156 9.50 19.56 -16.21
CA ARG A 156 9.69 18.41 -15.31
C ARG A 156 8.36 18.02 -14.66
N GLN A 157 8.11 16.71 -14.61
CA GLN A 157 6.89 16.16 -14.05
C GLN A 157 7.21 15.09 -13.00
N TRP A 158 6.27 14.89 -12.07
CA TRP A 158 6.31 13.80 -11.12
C TRP A 158 5.37 12.70 -11.57
N GLU A 159 5.91 11.51 -11.81
CA GLU A 159 5.14 10.32 -12.13
C GLU A 159 4.99 9.45 -10.87
N PRO A 160 3.77 9.10 -10.46
CA PRO A 160 3.57 8.21 -9.32
C PRO A 160 3.99 6.78 -9.68
N LEU A 161 4.83 6.16 -8.84
CA LEU A 161 5.24 4.75 -8.94
C LEU A 161 4.48 3.84 -7.95
N GLY A 162 3.57 4.40 -7.16
CA GLY A 162 2.73 3.69 -6.21
C GLY A 162 3.26 3.71 -4.77
N ILE A 163 2.77 2.76 -3.97
CA ILE A 163 3.02 2.67 -2.54
C ILE A 163 4.03 1.56 -2.25
N ARG A 164 4.94 1.81 -1.31
CA ARG A 164 5.90 0.84 -0.78
C ARG A 164 5.89 0.90 0.75
N TYR A 165 6.52 -0.09 1.36
CA TYR A 165 6.59 -0.23 2.81
C TYR A 165 8.03 -0.46 3.26
N GLY A 166 8.50 0.34 4.21
CA GLY A 166 9.85 0.28 4.76
C GLY A 166 10.33 1.65 5.23
N THR A 167 11.61 1.77 5.56
CA THR A 167 12.22 3.08 5.82
C THR A 167 12.44 3.84 4.51
N PHE A 168 12.61 5.16 4.58
CA PHE A 168 12.85 5.99 3.41
C PHE A 168 14.10 5.54 2.65
N ASP A 169 15.20 5.27 3.35
CA ASP A 169 16.46 4.79 2.75
C ASP A 169 16.30 3.44 2.07
N GLN A 170 15.75 2.44 2.79
CA GLN A 170 15.56 1.10 2.24
C GLN A 170 14.71 1.12 0.96
N VAL A 171 13.63 1.88 0.98
CA VAL A 171 12.72 1.95 -0.16
C VAL A 171 13.33 2.79 -1.29
N GLY A 172 13.93 3.93 -0.97
CA GLY A 172 14.53 4.84 -1.94
C GLY A 172 15.68 4.19 -2.72
N GLU A 173 16.58 3.50 -2.01
CA GLU A 173 17.69 2.76 -2.62
C GLU A 173 17.19 1.63 -3.53
N VAL A 174 16.25 0.81 -3.05
CA VAL A 174 15.69 -0.29 -3.86
C VAL A 174 15.01 0.25 -5.12
N VAL A 175 14.20 1.30 -5.02
CA VAL A 175 13.52 1.89 -6.19
C VAL A 175 14.53 2.51 -7.16
N ALA A 176 15.56 3.20 -6.65
CA ALA A 176 16.61 3.74 -7.50
C ALA A 176 17.37 2.63 -8.25
N GLU A 177 17.67 1.50 -7.61
CA GLU A 177 18.26 0.32 -8.26
C GLU A 177 17.33 -0.28 -9.32
N GLU A 178 16.02 -0.35 -9.06
CA GLU A 178 15.03 -0.85 -10.02
C GLU A 178 14.95 0.05 -11.27
N ILE A 179 14.96 1.37 -11.07
CA ILE A 179 15.01 2.32 -12.18
C ILE A 179 16.34 2.20 -12.93
N ASP A 180 17.48 2.18 -12.23
CA ASP A 180 18.78 1.98 -12.87
C ASP A 180 18.81 0.70 -13.74
N ALA A 181 18.30 -0.41 -13.21
CA ALA A 181 18.18 -1.67 -13.95
C ALA A 181 17.29 -1.55 -15.19
N THR A 182 16.19 -0.81 -15.12
CA THR A 182 15.17 -0.73 -16.19
C THR A 182 15.62 0.10 -17.40
N TYR A 183 16.55 1.03 -17.18
CA TYR A 183 17.01 1.97 -18.20
C TYR A 183 18.46 1.68 -18.58
N ASP A 184 18.71 0.72 -19.47
CA ASP A 184 20.08 0.52 -20.02
C ASP A 184 20.56 1.75 -20.82
N ASP A 185 21.86 1.83 -21.10
CA ASP A 185 22.45 3.00 -21.78
C ASP A 185 21.86 3.21 -23.18
N LYS A 186 21.51 2.13 -23.88
CA LYS A 186 20.84 2.20 -25.19
C LYS A 186 19.45 2.82 -25.07
N ARG A 187 18.70 2.49 -24.03
CA ARG A 187 17.39 3.07 -23.73
C ARG A 187 17.53 4.54 -23.34
N LEU A 188 18.47 4.90 -22.47
CA LEU A 188 18.70 6.30 -22.11
C LEU A 188 19.05 7.13 -23.35
N GLN A 189 19.94 6.65 -24.22
CA GLN A 189 20.27 7.36 -25.45
C GLN A 189 19.05 7.54 -26.36
N ARG A 190 18.21 6.51 -26.52
CA ARG A 190 16.95 6.63 -27.28
C ARG A 190 16.01 7.70 -26.70
N LEU A 191 15.97 7.85 -25.37
CA LEU A 191 15.19 8.90 -24.71
C LEU A 191 15.79 10.30 -24.94
N VAL A 192 17.12 10.42 -24.92
CA VAL A 192 17.81 11.67 -25.27
C VAL A 192 17.51 12.08 -26.70
N ASP A 193 17.66 11.15 -27.66
CA ASP A 193 17.38 11.41 -29.07
C ASP A 193 15.89 11.77 -29.30
N GLY A 194 15.01 11.07 -28.57
CA GLY A 194 13.56 11.31 -28.58
C GLY A 194 13.14 12.64 -27.94
N ALA A 195 13.95 13.20 -27.04
CA ALA A 195 13.61 14.46 -26.36
C ALA A 195 13.50 15.64 -27.34
N PHE A 196 14.25 15.63 -28.44
CA PHE A 196 14.20 16.68 -29.47
C PHE A 196 12.94 16.63 -30.35
N HIS A 197 12.24 15.49 -30.36
CA HIS A 197 11.02 15.26 -31.13
C HIS A 197 9.86 14.79 -30.23
N TYR A 198 9.86 15.26 -28.98
CA TYR A 198 8.95 14.79 -27.95
C TYR A 198 7.49 15.03 -28.33
N HIS A 199 6.72 13.94 -28.42
CA HIS A 199 5.27 13.95 -28.48
C HIS A 199 4.68 13.14 -27.31
N PRO A 200 3.71 13.70 -26.54
CA PRO A 200 3.11 13.03 -25.38
C PRO A 200 2.58 11.62 -25.69
N ASP A 201 2.01 11.43 -26.89
CA ASP A 201 1.30 10.20 -27.29
C ASP A 201 2.18 9.16 -28.02
N GLN A 202 3.49 9.40 -28.15
CA GLN A 202 4.37 8.47 -28.87
C GLN A 202 4.53 7.15 -28.10
N LYS A 203 4.24 6.01 -28.76
CA LYS A 203 4.46 4.66 -28.20
C LYS A 203 5.92 4.48 -27.79
N LEU A 204 6.09 4.02 -26.54
CA LEU A 204 7.27 4.22 -25.71
C LEU A 204 8.45 3.33 -26.03
N GLU A 205 8.24 2.02 -26.19
CA GLU A 205 9.32 1.09 -26.46
C GLU A 205 8.87 -0.03 -27.40
N PRO A 206 9.75 -0.52 -28.28
CA PRO A 206 9.48 -1.76 -29.00
C PRO A 206 9.31 -2.90 -27.99
N ARG A 207 8.38 -3.81 -28.29
CA ARG A 207 8.33 -5.09 -27.56
C ARG A 207 9.64 -5.83 -27.83
N LEU A 208 10.18 -6.47 -26.79
CA LEU A 208 11.30 -7.38 -26.96
C LEU A 208 10.90 -8.49 -27.93
N SER A 209 11.80 -8.84 -28.84
CA SER A 209 11.67 -10.09 -29.58
C SER A 209 11.81 -11.27 -28.61
N GLU A 210 11.37 -12.47 -29.04
CA GLU A 210 11.55 -13.68 -28.23
C GLU A 210 13.03 -13.97 -27.97
N ASP A 211 13.90 -13.73 -28.96
CA ASP A 211 15.35 -13.92 -28.83
C ASP A 211 15.96 -12.92 -27.83
N GLU A 212 15.60 -11.63 -27.91
CA GLU A 212 16.08 -10.60 -26.98
C GLU A 212 15.59 -10.86 -25.55
N LEU A 213 14.34 -11.28 -25.40
CA LEU A 213 13.80 -11.66 -24.10
C LEU A 213 14.59 -12.82 -23.53
N ASN A 214 14.80 -13.88 -24.31
CA ASN A 214 15.53 -15.07 -23.89
C ASN A 214 16.98 -14.77 -23.53
N GLU A 215 17.67 -13.93 -24.30
CA GLU A 215 19.03 -13.48 -23.98
C GLU A 215 19.06 -12.73 -22.63
N LYS A 216 18.16 -11.75 -22.46
CA LYS A 216 18.16 -10.89 -21.26
C LYS A 216 17.81 -11.66 -19.98
N ILE A 217 16.82 -12.57 -20.00
CA ILE A 217 16.41 -13.33 -18.80
C ILE A 217 17.47 -14.34 -18.34
N HIS A 218 18.39 -14.76 -19.22
CA HIS A 218 19.50 -15.66 -18.88
C HIS A 218 20.80 -14.92 -18.56
N SER A 219 20.80 -13.58 -18.57
CA SER A 219 21.99 -12.80 -18.25
C SER A 219 22.45 -13.03 -16.81
N THR A 220 23.75 -13.06 -16.59
CA THR A 220 24.35 -13.10 -15.25
C THR A 220 24.11 -11.79 -14.49
N ASP A 221 24.03 -10.65 -15.20
CA ASP A 221 23.65 -9.38 -14.61
C ASP A 221 22.13 -9.34 -14.38
N TRP A 222 21.75 -9.19 -13.11
CA TRP A 222 20.35 -9.11 -12.70
C TRP A 222 19.64 -7.90 -13.31
N ARG A 223 20.36 -6.83 -13.66
CA ARG A 223 19.77 -5.63 -14.28
C ARG A 223 19.09 -5.96 -15.60
N HIS A 224 19.74 -6.78 -16.44
CA HIS A 224 19.15 -7.21 -17.71
C HIS A 224 17.90 -8.07 -17.49
N ARG A 225 17.93 -8.99 -16.52
CA ARG A 225 16.78 -9.82 -16.16
C ARG A 225 15.61 -8.99 -15.65
N PHE A 226 15.88 -8.03 -14.76
CA PHE A 226 14.89 -7.11 -14.21
C PHE A 226 14.31 -6.19 -15.28
N ALA A 227 15.13 -5.63 -16.17
CA ALA A 227 14.69 -4.80 -17.28
C ALA A 227 13.73 -5.56 -18.20
N ALA A 228 14.10 -6.79 -18.58
CA ALA A 228 13.26 -7.64 -19.42
C ALA A 228 11.93 -7.95 -18.72
N LEU A 229 11.98 -8.32 -17.43
CA LEU A 229 10.79 -8.57 -16.63
C LEU A 229 9.87 -7.34 -16.55
N SER A 230 10.43 -6.16 -16.31
CA SER A 230 9.66 -4.91 -16.27
C SER A 230 9.04 -4.56 -17.63
N GLN A 231 9.73 -4.84 -18.73
CA GLN A 231 9.27 -4.49 -20.08
C GLN A 231 8.15 -5.41 -20.58
N ILE A 232 8.17 -6.71 -20.22
CA ILE A 232 7.09 -7.64 -20.58
C ILE A 232 5.83 -7.44 -19.73
N GLY A 233 5.95 -6.85 -18.53
CA GLY A 233 4.84 -6.56 -17.63
C GLY A 233 4.12 -7.82 -17.13
N ALA A 234 2.98 -7.64 -16.46
CA ALA A 234 2.15 -8.73 -15.92
C ALA A 234 1.34 -9.48 -17.01
N ASN A 235 2.00 -9.90 -18.10
CA ASN A 235 1.36 -10.63 -19.19
C ASN A 235 1.09 -12.10 -18.77
N PRO A 236 -0.18 -12.58 -18.75
CA PRO A 236 -0.51 -13.95 -18.39
C PRO A 236 0.16 -15.04 -19.23
N GLN A 237 0.58 -14.73 -20.47
CA GLN A 237 1.30 -15.68 -21.32
C GLN A 237 2.69 -16.04 -20.78
N ASN A 238 3.25 -15.20 -19.90
CA ASN A 238 4.60 -15.35 -19.34
C ASN A 238 4.59 -15.95 -17.92
N VAL A 239 3.47 -16.53 -17.47
CA VAL A 239 3.34 -17.08 -16.10
C VAL A 239 4.45 -18.10 -15.77
N ASP A 240 4.76 -19.02 -16.69
CA ASP A 240 5.78 -20.05 -16.44
C ASP A 240 7.19 -19.43 -16.31
N LEU A 241 7.46 -18.32 -17.02
CA LEU A 241 8.68 -17.53 -16.85
C LEU A 241 8.71 -16.84 -15.47
N PHE A 242 7.61 -16.23 -15.04
CA PHE A 242 7.53 -15.59 -13.72
C PHE A 242 7.71 -16.61 -12.58
N ILE A 243 7.21 -17.84 -12.73
CA ILE A 243 7.43 -18.95 -11.77
C ILE A 243 8.91 -19.33 -11.69
N THR A 244 9.64 -19.24 -12.81
CA THR A 244 11.08 -19.49 -12.83
C THR A 244 11.84 -18.34 -12.15
N LEU A 245 11.52 -17.10 -12.51
CA LEU A 245 12.16 -15.89 -11.98
C LEU A 245 11.77 -15.57 -10.53
N SER A 246 10.70 -16.14 -9.98
CA SER A 246 10.38 -16.02 -8.56
C SER A 246 11.42 -16.68 -7.64
N LYS A 247 12.35 -17.46 -8.20
CA LYS A 247 13.48 -18.09 -7.51
C LYS A 247 14.83 -17.39 -7.78
N ASP A 248 14.81 -16.22 -8.38
CA ASP A 248 16.01 -15.45 -8.73
C ASP A 248 16.84 -15.06 -7.49
N SER A 249 18.16 -14.96 -7.64
CA SER A 249 19.05 -14.55 -6.56
C SER A 249 18.79 -13.11 -6.07
N LYS A 250 18.31 -12.21 -6.95
CA LYS A 250 18.00 -10.82 -6.61
C LYS A 250 16.55 -10.69 -6.15
N MET A 251 16.37 -10.14 -4.95
CA MET A 251 15.05 -9.95 -4.35
C MET A 251 14.09 -9.12 -5.21
N ASN A 252 14.60 -8.11 -5.96
CA ASN A 252 13.78 -7.21 -6.78
C ASN A 252 13.01 -7.98 -7.86
N ILE A 253 13.66 -8.97 -8.47
CA ILE A 253 13.06 -9.85 -9.46
C ILE A 253 12.01 -10.74 -8.80
N ARG A 254 12.36 -11.41 -7.69
CA ARG A 254 11.42 -12.27 -6.96
C ARG A 254 10.16 -11.52 -6.56
N ARG A 255 10.32 -10.33 -5.97
CA ARG A 255 9.22 -9.46 -5.53
C ARG A 255 8.33 -9.05 -6.72
N LEU A 256 8.93 -8.65 -7.84
CA LEU A 256 8.18 -8.24 -9.02
C LEU A 256 7.37 -9.39 -9.62
N CYS A 257 7.92 -10.61 -9.64
CA CYS A 257 7.18 -11.81 -10.04
C CYS A 257 5.95 -12.04 -9.15
N VAL A 258 6.08 -11.89 -7.83
CA VAL A 258 4.95 -12.04 -6.88
C VAL A 258 3.88 -10.97 -7.09
N VAL A 259 4.28 -9.72 -7.36
CA VAL A 259 3.34 -8.66 -7.76
C VAL A 259 2.61 -9.05 -9.04
N TYR A 260 3.31 -9.56 -10.05
CA TYR A 260 2.68 -10.01 -11.30
C TYR A 260 1.74 -11.20 -11.09
N PHE A 261 2.06 -12.13 -10.20
CA PHE A 261 1.15 -13.20 -9.81
C PHE A 261 -0.17 -12.64 -9.26
N GLY A 262 -0.11 -11.67 -8.34
CA GLY A 262 -1.28 -10.99 -7.78
C GLY A 262 -2.12 -10.24 -8.82
N LEU A 263 -1.50 -9.71 -9.87
CA LEU A 263 -2.21 -9.05 -10.98
C LEU A 263 -2.82 -10.03 -11.99
N ILE A 264 -2.19 -11.19 -12.21
CA ILE A 264 -2.63 -12.20 -13.18
C ILE A 264 -3.75 -13.07 -12.61
N GLN A 265 -3.73 -13.36 -11.30
CA GLN A 265 -4.77 -14.09 -10.56
C GLN A 265 -5.14 -15.47 -11.14
N GLY A 266 -4.20 -16.15 -11.79
CA GLY A 266 -4.43 -17.50 -12.36
C GLY A 266 -4.16 -18.64 -11.37
N GLU A 267 -4.79 -19.80 -11.57
CA GLU A 267 -4.61 -20.97 -10.69
C GLU A 267 -3.13 -21.39 -10.57
N LYS A 268 -2.37 -21.32 -11.67
CA LYS A 268 -0.93 -21.65 -11.70
C LYS A 268 -0.08 -20.84 -10.72
N VAL A 269 -0.52 -19.64 -10.33
CA VAL A 269 0.27 -18.75 -9.47
C VAL A 269 0.04 -19.00 -7.98
N PHE A 270 -0.99 -19.74 -7.61
CA PHE A 270 -1.35 -19.99 -6.20
C PHE A 270 -0.20 -20.58 -5.37
N HIS A 271 0.38 -21.70 -5.84
CA HIS A 271 1.51 -22.34 -5.16
C HIS A 271 2.77 -21.46 -5.12
N PRO A 272 3.20 -20.84 -6.24
CA PRO A 272 4.29 -19.86 -6.23
C PRO A 272 4.10 -18.72 -5.21
N ILE A 273 2.89 -18.17 -5.07
CA ILE A 273 2.63 -17.11 -4.07
C ILE A 273 2.74 -17.69 -2.66
N CYS A 274 2.18 -18.87 -2.39
CA CYS A 274 2.32 -19.52 -1.07
C CYS A 274 3.78 -19.78 -0.67
N GLU A 275 4.64 -20.16 -1.63
CA GLU A 275 6.07 -20.33 -1.36
C GLU A 275 6.76 -18.99 -1.10
N ALA A 276 6.36 -17.91 -1.76
CA ALA A 276 6.90 -16.57 -1.53
C ALA A 276 6.58 -16.01 -0.13
N LEU A 277 5.58 -16.53 0.59
CA LEU A 277 5.38 -16.24 2.02
C LEU A 277 6.53 -16.70 2.92
N LYS A 278 7.44 -17.55 2.42
CA LYS A 278 8.58 -18.09 3.17
C LYS A 278 9.92 -17.46 2.73
N ASP A 279 9.90 -16.45 1.86
CA ASP A 279 11.10 -15.82 1.32
C ASP A 279 11.92 -15.10 2.42
N ASP A 280 13.24 -15.10 2.31
CA ASP A 280 14.11 -14.41 3.26
C ASP A 280 13.85 -12.89 3.30
N ALA A 281 13.47 -12.30 2.17
CA ALA A 281 13.20 -10.88 2.05
C ALA A 281 11.77 -10.53 2.47
N VAL A 282 11.63 -9.67 3.48
CA VAL A 282 10.35 -9.14 3.96
C VAL A 282 9.49 -8.57 2.83
N GLY A 283 10.11 -7.85 1.88
CA GLY A 283 9.40 -7.25 0.75
C GLY A 283 8.71 -8.28 -0.15
N VAL A 284 9.28 -9.49 -0.28
CA VAL A 284 8.70 -10.60 -1.05
C VAL A 284 7.57 -11.25 -0.25
N ARG A 285 7.79 -11.57 1.02
CA ARG A 285 6.73 -12.15 1.90
C ARG A 285 5.51 -11.25 2.00
N ARG A 286 5.72 -9.95 2.15
CA ARG A 286 4.65 -8.94 2.17
C ARG A 286 3.89 -8.90 0.84
N ALA A 287 4.60 -8.90 -0.29
CA ALA A 287 3.97 -8.94 -1.61
C ALA A 287 3.17 -10.23 -1.83
N ALA A 288 3.61 -11.36 -1.24
CA ALA A 288 2.87 -12.61 -1.28
C ALA A 288 1.59 -12.53 -0.45
N GLY A 289 1.66 -11.90 0.73
CA GLY A 289 0.49 -11.56 1.54
C GLY A 289 -0.53 -10.74 0.75
N ASP A 290 -0.09 -9.65 0.11
CA ASP A 290 -0.94 -8.83 -0.77
C ASP A 290 -1.58 -9.66 -1.89
N ALA A 291 -0.77 -10.43 -2.63
CA ALA A 291 -1.24 -11.20 -3.78
C ALA A 291 -2.27 -12.28 -3.38
N LEU A 292 -2.13 -12.93 -2.22
CA LEU A 292 -3.12 -13.88 -1.72
C LEU A 292 -4.40 -13.18 -1.25
N THR A 293 -4.29 -12.01 -0.62
CA THR A 293 -5.46 -11.18 -0.30
C THR A 293 -6.21 -10.79 -1.56
N ASP A 294 -5.51 -10.32 -2.61
CA ASP A 294 -6.14 -9.94 -3.87
C ASP A 294 -6.78 -11.13 -4.59
N LEU A 295 -6.14 -12.30 -4.54
CA LEU A 295 -6.66 -13.55 -5.12
C LEU A 295 -7.90 -14.04 -4.36
N GLY A 296 -7.94 -13.87 -3.04
CA GLY A 296 -9.06 -14.26 -2.20
C GLY A 296 -9.32 -15.77 -2.11
N ASP A 297 -8.33 -16.59 -2.46
CA ASP A 297 -8.48 -18.06 -2.51
C ASP A 297 -8.36 -18.67 -1.12
N SER A 298 -9.45 -19.28 -0.64
CA SER A 298 -9.54 -19.90 0.69
C SER A 298 -8.55 -21.04 0.92
N ARG A 299 -7.97 -21.64 -0.15
CA ARG A 299 -6.89 -22.61 -0.02
C ARG A 299 -5.66 -22.03 0.71
N ALA A 300 -5.50 -20.71 0.73
CA ALA A 300 -4.41 -20.03 1.43
C ALA A 300 -4.62 -19.87 2.94
N THR A 301 -5.79 -20.20 3.51
CA THR A 301 -6.08 -20.04 4.95
C THR A 301 -5.01 -20.68 5.83
N ALA A 302 -4.63 -21.93 5.55
CA ALA A 302 -3.59 -22.61 6.33
C ALA A 302 -2.23 -21.90 6.27
N SER A 303 -1.82 -21.43 5.09
CA SER A 303 -0.58 -20.66 4.91
C SER A 303 -0.63 -19.33 5.66
N MET A 304 -1.78 -18.65 5.64
CA MET A 304 -1.97 -17.36 6.31
C MET A 304 -2.05 -17.51 7.84
N ILE A 305 -2.63 -18.60 8.36
CA ILE A 305 -2.55 -18.95 9.80
C ILE A 305 -1.10 -19.05 10.27
N VAL A 306 -0.22 -19.70 9.50
CA VAL A 306 1.21 -19.77 9.84
C VAL A 306 1.87 -18.38 9.76
N THR A 307 1.46 -17.58 8.78
CA THR A 307 2.01 -16.24 8.53
C THR A 307 1.69 -15.23 9.64
N LEU A 308 0.69 -15.48 10.49
CA LEU A 308 0.45 -14.73 11.73
C LEU A 308 1.65 -14.77 12.70
N LYS A 309 2.62 -15.67 12.52
CA LYS A 309 3.83 -15.77 13.35
C LYS A 309 5.07 -15.15 12.70
N ASP A 310 4.92 -14.44 11.57
CA ASP A 310 6.06 -13.81 10.88
C ASP A 310 6.78 -12.78 11.77
N SER A 311 8.10 -12.68 11.65
CA SER A 311 8.88 -11.72 12.42
C SER A 311 8.53 -10.27 12.07
N ASN A 312 8.06 -10.01 10.86
CA ASN A 312 7.72 -8.67 10.40
C ASN A 312 6.23 -8.34 10.60
N LYS A 313 5.96 -7.20 11.25
CA LYS A 313 4.61 -6.72 11.59
C LYS A 313 3.69 -6.58 10.36
N LEU A 314 4.22 -6.15 9.21
CA LEU A 314 3.41 -5.94 8.01
C LEU A 314 2.94 -7.26 7.41
N VAL A 315 3.79 -8.28 7.45
CA VAL A 315 3.45 -9.61 6.95
C VAL A 315 2.36 -10.23 7.85
N ARG A 316 2.50 -10.11 9.18
CA ARG A 316 1.45 -10.53 10.12
C ARG A 316 0.13 -9.78 9.92
N TRP A 317 0.18 -8.47 9.69
CA TRP A 317 -1.00 -7.67 9.39
C TRP A 317 -1.71 -8.16 8.13
N ARG A 318 -0.97 -8.46 7.05
CA ARG A 318 -1.53 -9.00 5.80
C ARG A 318 -2.17 -10.36 6.01
N ALA A 319 -1.58 -11.22 6.84
CA ALA A 319 -2.20 -12.48 7.23
C ALA A 319 -3.52 -12.28 7.97
N ALA A 320 -3.55 -11.42 8.99
CA ALA A 320 -4.77 -11.10 9.73
C ALA A 320 -5.84 -10.50 8.81
N ARG A 321 -5.45 -9.63 7.88
CA ARG A 321 -6.36 -9.02 6.90
C ARG A 321 -6.95 -10.05 5.93
N PHE A 322 -6.14 -10.98 5.41
CA PHE A 322 -6.64 -12.07 4.60
C PHE A 322 -7.68 -12.91 5.37
N LEU A 323 -7.36 -13.29 6.61
CA LEU A 323 -8.25 -14.11 7.45
C LEU A 323 -9.55 -13.39 7.78
N TYR A 324 -9.53 -12.06 7.93
CA TYR A 324 -10.73 -11.22 8.04
C TYR A 324 -11.64 -11.35 6.82
N GLU A 325 -11.07 -11.30 5.62
CA GLU A 325 -11.84 -11.37 4.38
C GLU A 325 -12.40 -12.77 4.13
N GLN A 326 -11.64 -13.81 4.50
CA GLN A 326 -12.08 -15.21 4.40
C GLN A 326 -13.13 -15.59 5.44
N GLY A 327 -13.01 -15.08 6.68
CA GLY A 327 -13.95 -15.41 7.76
C GLY A 327 -13.97 -16.88 8.18
N ASP A 328 -12.87 -17.61 7.99
CA ASP A 328 -12.77 -19.04 8.28
C ASP A 328 -12.55 -19.30 9.78
N GLU A 329 -13.50 -19.97 10.43
CA GLU A 329 -13.46 -20.31 11.86
C GLU A 329 -12.23 -21.13 12.26
N SER A 330 -11.64 -21.90 11.34
CA SER A 330 -10.41 -22.68 11.61
C SER A 330 -9.21 -21.80 11.98
N ALA A 331 -9.25 -20.50 11.67
CA ALA A 331 -8.22 -19.54 12.03
C ALA A 331 -8.32 -19.03 13.48
N LEU A 332 -9.46 -19.17 14.16
CA LEU A 332 -9.71 -18.63 15.49
C LEU A 332 -8.62 -19.02 16.52
N PRO A 333 -8.17 -20.28 16.62
CA PRO A 333 -7.13 -20.64 17.60
C PRO A 333 -5.84 -19.85 17.42
N ALA A 334 -5.40 -19.64 16.18
CA ALA A 334 -4.18 -18.90 15.87
C ALA A 334 -4.36 -17.38 16.03
N LEU A 335 -5.53 -16.86 15.69
CA LEU A 335 -5.87 -15.46 15.91
C LEU A 335 -5.90 -15.12 17.40
N HIS A 336 -6.48 -15.98 18.24
CA HIS A 336 -6.47 -15.83 19.70
C HIS A 336 -5.05 -15.90 20.28
N GLU A 337 -4.19 -16.78 19.76
CA GLU A 337 -2.76 -16.81 20.12
C GLU A 337 -2.06 -15.48 19.79
N ALA A 338 -2.39 -14.87 18.64
CA ALA A 338 -1.81 -13.62 18.17
C ALA A 338 -2.52 -12.34 18.66
N ALA A 339 -3.58 -12.45 19.48
CA ALA A 339 -4.43 -11.33 19.89
C ALA A 339 -3.72 -10.25 20.75
N ASN A 340 -2.53 -10.57 21.26
CA ASN A 340 -1.67 -9.68 22.03
C ASN A 340 -0.41 -9.28 21.25
N ASP A 341 -0.49 -9.17 19.93
CA ASP A 341 0.62 -8.69 19.10
C ASP A 341 1.22 -7.37 19.65
N PRO A 342 2.56 -7.24 19.71
CA PRO A 342 3.20 -6.04 20.22
C PRO A 342 2.86 -4.78 19.40
N HIS A 343 2.48 -4.92 18.12
CA HIS A 343 2.18 -3.78 17.25
C HIS A 343 0.69 -3.50 17.24
N PHE A 344 0.32 -2.25 17.52
CA PHE A 344 -1.07 -1.85 17.71
C PHE A 344 -1.95 -2.21 16.52
N GLU A 345 -1.53 -1.91 15.30
CA GLU A 345 -2.36 -2.09 14.12
C GLU A 345 -2.56 -3.56 13.75
N VAL A 346 -1.55 -4.40 14.00
CA VAL A 346 -1.66 -5.86 13.87
C VAL A 346 -2.67 -6.38 14.88
N ARG A 347 -2.54 -5.95 16.14
CA ARG A 347 -3.42 -6.35 17.25
C ARG A 347 -4.87 -5.91 17.00
N MET A 348 -5.08 -4.70 16.51
CA MET A 348 -6.39 -4.17 16.11
C MET A 348 -7.02 -5.00 14.99
N GLN A 349 -6.27 -5.25 13.91
CA GLN A 349 -6.75 -6.07 12.79
C GLN A 349 -7.10 -7.50 13.23
N ILE A 350 -6.28 -8.12 14.09
CA ILE A 350 -6.56 -9.47 14.62
C ILE A 350 -7.84 -9.47 15.45
N ARG A 351 -8.03 -8.50 16.37
CA ARG A 351 -9.25 -8.42 17.19
C ARG A 351 -10.51 -8.25 16.35
N GLN A 352 -10.46 -7.39 15.32
CA GLN A 352 -11.55 -7.24 14.36
C GLN A 352 -11.84 -8.52 13.59
N THR A 353 -10.79 -9.29 13.26
CA THR A 353 -10.91 -10.58 12.60
C THR A 353 -11.62 -11.59 13.50
N ILE A 354 -11.22 -11.68 14.76
CA ILE A 354 -11.86 -12.54 15.76
C ILE A 354 -13.34 -12.15 15.93
N GLU A 355 -13.62 -10.88 16.19
CA GLU A 355 -14.99 -10.37 16.40
C GLU A 355 -15.89 -10.67 15.20
N ARG A 356 -15.39 -10.48 13.97
CA ARG A 356 -16.12 -10.79 12.75
C ARG A 356 -16.46 -12.28 12.64
N ILE A 357 -15.47 -13.15 12.85
CA ILE A 357 -15.66 -14.59 12.72
C ILE A 357 -16.63 -15.09 13.81
N GLU A 358 -16.45 -14.66 15.05
CA GLU A 358 -17.30 -15.07 16.19
C GLU A 358 -18.74 -14.54 16.09
N SER A 359 -18.94 -13.36 15.49
CA SER A 359 -20.27 -12.80 15.24
C SER A 359 -20.98 -13.42 14.02
N GLY A 360 -20.36 -14.39 13.34
CA GLY A 360 -20.92 -15.05 12.16
C GLY A 360 -20.97 -14.16 10.92
N GLY A 361 -20.12 -13.13 10.84
CA GLY A 361 -20.02 -12.26 9.69
C GLY A 361 -19.61 -13.06 8.45
N LYS A 362 -20.54 -13.27 7.52
CA LYS A 362 -20.29 -14.01 6.26
C LYS A 362 -19.01 -13.51 5.57
N ALA A 363 -18.21 -14.42 5.03
CA ALA A 363 -17.12 -14.07 4.12
C ALA A 363 -17.65 -13.11 3.05
N GLN A 364 -17.12 -11.89 2.98
CA GLN A 364 -17.57 -10.90 1.99
C GLN A 364 -16.72 -10.97 0.71
N GLY A 365 -15.72 -11.85 0.65
CA GLY A 365 -14.72 -11.84 -0.43
C GLY A 365 -13.83 -10.60 -0.34
N THR A 366 -12.90 -10.47 -1.28
CA THR A 366 -11.96 -9.34 -1.32
C THR A 366 -12.70 -8.04 -1.63
N VAL A 367 -12.13 -6.88 -1.26
CA VAL A 367 -12.72 -5.57 -1.56
C VAL A 367 -13.04 -5.43 -3.06
N TRP A 368 -12.18 -5.98 -3.93
CA TRP A 368 -12.39 -5.95 -5.37
C TRP A 368 -13.52 -6.87 -5.83
N GLN A 369 -13.66 -8.07 -5.24
CA GLN A 369 -14.81 -8.95 -5.51
C GLN A 369 -16.13 -8.29 -5.09
N GLN A 370 -16.13 -7.58 -3.95
CA GLN A 370 -17.30 -6.82 -3.49
C GLN A 370 -17.64 -5.68 -4.44
N MET A 371 -16.64 -4.91 -4.89
CA MET A 371 -16.84 -3.82 -5.87
C MET A 371 -17.35 -4.36 -7.22
N THR A 372 -16.88 -5.52 -7.66
CA THR A 372 -17.28 -6.14 -8.93
C THR A 372 -18.70 -6.70 -8.86
N GLN A 373 -19.08 -7.37 -7.76
CA GLN A 373 -20.45 -7.84 -7.53
C GLN A 373 -21.44 -6.67 -7.45
N GLN A 374 -21.12 -5.61 -6.70
CA GLN A 374 -21.96 -4.42 -6.61
C GLN A 374 -22.11 -3.64 -7.94
N SER A 375 -21.11 -3.72 -8.81
CA SER A 375 -21.17 -3.09 -10.14
C SER A 375 -22.06 -3.89 -11.10
N ASN A 376 -22.01 -5.23 -11.04
CA ASN A 376 -22.86 -6.10 -11.83
C ASN A 376 -24.32 -6.06 -11.37
N GLU A 377 -24.58 -6.02 -10.06
CA GLU A 377 -25.93 -5.89 -9.49
C GLU A 377 -26.63 -4.56 -9.79
N LYS A 378 -25.89 -3.53 -10.23
CA LYS A 378 -26.44 -2.24 -10.67
C LYS A 378 -26.69 -2.15 -12.17
N MET A 379 -26.24 -3.15 -12.94
CA MET A 379 -26.43 -3.22 -14.39
C MET A 379 -27.59 -4.13 -14.81
N ASP A 380 -28.11 -4.93 -13.86
CA ASP A 380 -29.36 -5.69 -13.96
C ASP A 380 -30.49 -4.93 -13.24
#